data_AF-A0A3P7JBK8-F1
#
_entry.id   AF-A0A3P7JBK8-F1
#
_cell.length_a   1.000
_cell.length_b   1.000
_cell.length_c   1.000
_cell.angle_alpha   90.00
_cell.angle_beta   90.00
_cell.angle_gamma   90.00
#
_symmetry.space_group_name_H-M   'P 1'
#
loop_
_entity.id
_entity.type
_entity.pdbx_description
1 polymer ?
#
loop_
_entity_poly.entity_id
_entity_poly.type
_entity_poly.pdbx_seq_one_letter_code
_entity_poly.pdbx_strand_id
1 'polypeptide(L)'
;MLNEADSIPLLLATKVLQPVQGREVDAMKCMAEAFKERSLSKFNKCLKEYNKELMNDPVVSAHSRQLRDSMLEKEIARVIEPYSEIDLAHIQQCVGLTSKQIEKAVCTMLLDKKFYGVIDQHNGTVHVYQIPHQDK
;
A
#
# COMPACT_ATOMS: atom_id res chain seq x y z
N MET A 1 10.26 -3.56 5.66
CA MET A 1 10.13 -2.12 5.37
C MET A 1 9.77 -1.43 6.66
N LEU A 2 10.60 -0.50 7.15
CA LEU A 2 10.25 0.32 8.32
C LEU A 2 9.07 1.21 7.94
N ASN A 3 7.99 1.16 8.71
CA ASN A 3 6.72 1.85 8.44
C ASN A 3 6.79 3.35 8.78
N GLU A 4 7.95 3.99 8.57
CA GLU A 4 8.32 5.28 9.15
C GLU A 4 8.36 6.40 8.10
N ALA A 5 7.31 6.52 7.28
CA ALA A 5 7.23 7.61 6.30
C ALA A 5 7.14 9.00 6.97
N ASP A 6 6.64 9.07 8.20
CA ASP A 6 6.54 10.31 8.98
C ASP A 6 7.90 10.89 9.38
N SER A 7 8.97 10.09 9.34
CA SER A 7 10.33 10.54 9.66
C SER A 7 10.98 11.31 8.51
N ILE A 8 10.49 11.17 7.27
CA ILE A 8 11.11 11.78 6.08
C ILE A 8 11.07 13.32 6.12
N PRO A 9 9.94 13.98 6.42
CA PRO A 9 9.90 15.44 6.58
C PRO A 9 10.87 15.93 7.67
N LEU A 10 11.02 15.18 8.76
CA LEU A 10 11.92 15.52 9.87
C LEU A 10 13.39 15.44 9.44
N LEU A 11 13.76 14.39 8.69
CA LEU A 11 15.11 14.22 8.16
C LEU A 11 15.47 15.37 7.21
N LEU A 12 14.55 15.75 6.32
CA LEU A 12 14.75 16.85 5.36
C LEU A 12 14.88 18.22 6.03
N ALA A 13 14.28 18.42 7.20
CA ALA A 13 14.42 19.63 8.00
C ALA A 13 15.78 19.75 8.72
N THR A 14 16.61 18.70 8.70
CA THR A 14 17.93 18.72 9.32
C THR A 14 18.87 19.67 8.56
N LYS A 15 19.65 20.48 9.29
CA LYS A 15 20.60 21.48 8.74
C LYS A 15 21.53 20.94 7.63
N VAL A 16 21.85 19.65 7.66
CA VAL A 16 22.70 18.96 6.67
C VAL A 16 21.98 18.72 5.34
N LEU A 17 20.69 18.37 5.40
CA LEU A 17 19.87 18.04 4.21
C LEU A 17 19.06 19.23 3.71
N GLN A 18 18.93 20.29 4.51
CA GLN A 18 18.28 21.55 4.14
C GLN A 18 18.79 22.17 2.81
N PRO A 19 20.10 22.15 2.47
CA PRO A 19 20.58 22.63 1.18
C PRO A 19 20.40 21.60 0.04
N VAL A 20 20.08 20.33 0.34
CA VAL A 20 19.87 19.28 -0.66
C VAL A 20 18.47 19.45 -1.24
N GLN A 21 18.39 20.17 -2.36
CA GLN A 21 17.17 20.33 -3.14
C GLN A 21 17.38 19.72 -4.52
N GLY A 22 16.34 19.05 -5.03
CA GLY A 22 16.42 18.41 -6.33
C GLY A 22 15.21 17.52 -6.57
N ARG A 23 15.04 17.15 -7.84
CA ARG A 23 13.91 16.35 -8.29
C ARG A 23 13.85 14.97 -7.61
N GLU A 24 15.01 14.43 -7.22
CA GLU A 24 15.14 13.16 -6.49
C GLU A 24 14.55 13.25 -5.08
N VAL A 25 14.77 14.38 -4.39
CA VAL A 25 14.20 14.65 -3.06
C VAL A 25 12.69 14.82 -3.16
N ASP A 26 12.21 15.51 -4.19
CA ASP A 26 10.78 15.70 -4.40
C ASP A 26 10.08 14.40 -4.80
N ALA A 27 10.74 13.53 -5.57
CA ALA A 27 10.27 12.16 -5.83
C ALA A 27 10.10 11.37 -4.52
N MET A 28 11.08 11.45 -3.62
CA MET A 28 11.04 10.75 -2.33
C MET A 28 9.93 11.29 -1.42
N LYS A 29 9.71 12.62 -1.40
CA LYS A 29 8.58 13.24 -0.69
C LYS A 29 7.24 12.76 -1.25
N CYS A 30 7.06 12.77 -2.57
CA CYS A 30 5.84 12.31 -3.24
C CYS A 30 5.50 10.85 -2.86
N MET A 31 6.51 9.97 -2.88
CA MET A 31 6.33 8.58 -2.46
C MET A 31 5.98 8.46 -0.97
N ALA A 32 6.62 9.26 -0.10
CA ALA A 32 6.34 9.26 1.33
C ALA A 32 4.91 9.72 1.64
N GLU A 33 4.44 10.77 0.97
CA GLU A 33 3.06 11.26 1.08
C GLU A 33 2.05 10.22 0.59
N ALA A 34 2.29 9.60 -0.56
CA ALA A 34 1.44 8.52 -1.06
C ALA A 34 1.38 7.33 -0.09
N PHE A 35 2.49 7.00 0.57
CA PHE A 35 2.55 5.95 1.58
C PHE A 35 1.76 6.29 2.83
N LYS A 36 1.86 7.54 3.29
CA LYS A 36 1.14 8.05 4.45
C LYS A 36 -0.38 8.01 4.22
N GLU A 37 -0.82 8.42 3.04
CA GLU A 37 -2.23 8.38 2.68
C GLU A 37 -2.76 6.98 2.34
N ARG A 38 -1.88 5.98 2.23
CA ARG A 38 -2.20 4.61 1.80
C ARG A 38 -2.94 4.60 0.46
N SER A 39 -2.48 5.39 -0.51
CA SER A 39 -3.10 5.47 -1.83
C SER A 39 -2.18 4.96 -2.91
N LEU A 40 -2.52 3.80 -3.49
CA LEU A 40 -1.75 3.21 -4.58
C LEU A 40 -1.85 4.06 -5.86
N SER A 41 -2.98 4.73 -6.06
CA SER A 41 -3.19 5.64 -7.19
C SER A 41 -2.20 6.81 -7.16
N LYS A 42 -2.01 7.45 -6.00
CA LYS A 42 -1.00 8.52 -5.83
C LYS A 42 0.42 7.98 -6.05
N PHE A 43 0.72 6.80 -5.51
CA PHE A 43 2.03 6.18 -5.67
C PHE A 43 2.36 5.90 -7.15
N ASN A 44 1.42 5.34 -7.90
CA ASN A 44 1.59 5.08 -9.34
C ASN A 44 1.74 6.38 -10.15
N LYS A 45 1.11 7.49 -9.72
CA LYS A 45 1.33 8.81 -10.33
C LYS A 45 2.75 9.31 -10.06
N CYS A 46 3.23 9.24 -8.82
CA CYS A 46 4.61 9.60 -8.48
C CYS A 46 5.63 8.79 -9.30
N LEU A 47 5.44 7.47 -9.43
CA LEU A 47 6.33 6.60 -10.23
C LEU A 47 6.37 6.96 -11.72
N LYS A 48 5.27 7.47 -12.27
CA LYS A 48 5.20 7.93 -13.67
C LYS A 48 5.86 9.28 -13.85
N GLU A 49 5.65 10.20 -12.91
CA GLU A 49 6.18 11.56 -12.97
C GLU A 49 7.70 11.59 -12.75
N TYR A 50 8.19 10.82 -11.78
CA TYR A 50 9.60 10.73 -11.40
C TYR A 50 10.25 9.43 -11.91
N ASN A 51 9.84 8.98 -13.09
CA ASN A 51 10.29 7.71 -13.65
C ASN A 51 11.82 7.65 -13.82
N LYS A 52 12.42 8.75 -14.27
CA LYS A 52 13.86 8.84 -14.51
C LYS A 52 14.67 8.74 -13.22
N GLU A 53 14.13 9.25 -12.12
CA GLU A 53 14.78 9.31 -10.82
C GLU A 53 14.59 8.00 -10.05
N LEU A 54 13.42 7.36 -10.20
CA LEU A 54 13.05 6.16 -9.43
C LEU A 54 13.32 4.83 -10.14
N MET A 55 13.25 4.78 -11.47
CA MET A 55 13.39 3.52 -12.24
C MET A 55 14.76 3.32 -12.87
N ASN A 56 15.57 4.37 -13.03
CA ASN A 56 16.92 4.23 -13.57
C ASN A 56 17.89 3.57 -12.58
N ASP A 57 17.62 3.66 -11.27
CA ASP A 57 18.40 2.98 -10.26
C ASP A 57 17.81 1.57 -10.00
N PRO A 58 18.57 0.48 -10.25
CA PRO A 58 18.10 -0.89 -10.03
C PRO A 58 17.72 -1.18 -8.56
N VAL A 59 18.42 -0.56 -7.61
CA VAL A 59 18.16 -0.72 -6.18
C VAL A 59 16.84 -0.04 -5.83
N VAL A 60 16.66 1.21 -6.24
CA VAL A 60 15.42 1.96 -5.99
C VAL A 60 14.23 1.27 -6.66
N SER A 61 14.40 0.75 -7.87
CA SER A 61 13.36 0.03 -8.60
C SER A 61 12.91 -1.25 -7.90
N ALA A 62 13.85 -2.07 -7.42
CA ALA A 62 13.54 -3.27 -6.67
C ALA A 62 12.75 -2.97 -5.39
N HIS A 63 13.18 -1.96 -4.62
CA HIS A 63 12.50 -1.55 -3.39
C HIS A 63 11.14 -0.90 -3.67
N SER A 64 11.02 -0.12 -4.75
CA SER A 64 9.75 0.51 -5.17
C SER A 64 8.68 -0.54 -5.49
N ARG A 65 9.07 -1.68 -6.09
CA ARG A 65 8.16 -2.78 -6.35
C ARG A 65 7.65 -3.43 -5.06
N GLN A 66 8.54 -3.71 -4.10
CA GLN A 66 8.15 -4.24 -2.80
C GLN A 66 7.26 -3.26 -2.02
N LEU A 67 7.55 -1.96 -2.11
CA LEU A 67 6.76 -0.90 -1.49
C LEU A 67 5.35 -0.83 -2.08
N ARG A 68 5.24 -0.99 -3.41
CA ARG A 68 3.96 -1.04 -4.12
C ARG A 68 3.08 -2.19 -3.61
N ASP A 69 3.67 -3.38 -3.48
CA ASP A 69 2.93 -4.56 -3.03
C ASP A 69 2.49 -4.38 -1.56
N SER A 70 3.34 -3.80 -0.70
CA SER A 70 2.98 -3.44 0.68
C SER A 70 1.90 -2.36 0.77
N MET A 71 1.90 -1.38 -0.13
CA MET A 71 0.87 -0.34 -0.20
C MET A 71 -0.49 -0.90 -0.62
N LEU A 72 -0.50 -1.81 -1.61
CA LEU A 72 -1.72 -2.48 -2.05
C LEU A 72 -2.40 -3.20 -0.88
N GLU A 73 -1.62 -3.94 -0.10
CA GLU A 73 -2.13 -4.63 1.09
C GLU A 73 -2.72 -3.67 2.13
N LYS A 74 -2.05 -2.53 2.35
CA LYS A 74 -2.53 -1.51 3.29
C LYS A 74 -3.81 -0.81 2.82
N GLU A 75 -3.93 -0.55 1.53
CA GLU A 75 -5.12 0.06 0.93
C GLU A 75 -6.29 -0.91 1.00
N ILE A 76 -6.07 -2.19 0.67
CA ILE A 76 -7.08 -3.25 0.83
C ILE A 76 -7.49 -3.38 2.30
N ALA A 77 -6.54 -3.45 3.23
CA ALA A 77 -6.83 -3.54 4.66
C ALA A 77 -7.68 -2.35 5.15
N ARG A 78 -7.36 -1.12 4.71
CA ARG A 78 -8.14 0.08 5.02
C ARG A 78 -9.58 0.01 4.48
N VAL A 79 -9.77 -0.55 3.29
CA VAL A 79 -11.10 -0.70 2.68
C VAL A 79 -11.92 -1.77 3.40
N ILE A 80 -11.28 -2.84 3.87
CA ILE A 80 -11.95 -3.97 4.53
C ILE A 80 -12.24 -3.69 6.01
N GLU A 81 -11.38 -2.96 6.73
CA GLU A 81 -11.44 -2.71 8.18
C GLU A 81 -12.81 -2.23 8.72
N PRO A 82 -13.55 -1.33 8.06
CA PRO A 82 -14.84 -0.87 8.58
C PRO A 82 -16.02 -1.84 8.33
N TYR A 83 -15.83 -2.92 7.58
CA TYR A 83 -16.91 -3.83 7.19
C TYR A 83 -16.74 -5.23 7.79
N SER A 84 -17.84 -5.84 8.23
CA SER A 84 -17.87 -7.26 8.61
C SER A 84 -18.01 -8.18 7.40
N GLU A 85 -18.60 -7.67 6.32
CA GLU A 85 -18.75 -8.34 5.05
C GLU A 85 -18.67 -7.29 3.94
N ILE A 86 -17.93 -7.59 2.87
CA ILE A 86 -17.68 -6.66 1.78
C ILE A 86 -17.63 -7.40 0.43
N ASP A 87 -18.28 -6.81 -0.58
CA ASP A 87 -18.21 -7.31 -1.96
C ASP A 87 -16.81 -7.10 -2.55
N LEU A 88 -16.27 -8.12 -3.23
CA LEU A 88 -15.02 -8.00 -4.00
C LEU A 88 -15.13 -6.91 -5.08
N ALA A 89 -16.33 -6.69 -5.63
CA ALA A 89 -16.61 -5.63 -6.58
C ALA A 89 -16.44 -4.22 -5.96
N HIS A 90 -16.78 -4.05 -4.69
CA HIS A 90 -16.59 -2.78 -3.99
C HIS A 90 -15.09 -2.49 -3.79
N ILE A 91 -14.34 -3.49 -3.33
CA ILE A 91 -12.88 -3.39 -3.19
C ILE A 91 -12.23 -3.05 -4.55
N GLN A 92 -12.71 -3.68 -5.62
CA GLN A 92 -12.25 -3.41 -6.98
C GLN A 92 -12.41 -1.95 -7.38
N GLN A 93 -13.57 -1.35 -7.08
CA GLN A 93 -13.83 0.06 -7.40
C GLN A 93 -12.96 1.02 -6.58
N CYS A 94 -12.70 0.70 -5.31
CA CYS A 94 -11.85 1.53 -4.46
C CYS A 94 -10.37 1.48 -4.87
N VAL A 95 -9.83 0.30 -5.18
CA VAL A 95 -8.39 0.10 -5.47
C VAL A 95 -8.07 0.30 -6.96
N GLY A 96 -9.03 0.05 -7.85
CA GLY A 96 -8.87 0.23 -9.30
C GLY A 96 -8.09 -0.89 -10.01
N LEU A 97 -8.10 -2.11 -9.46
CA LEU A 97 -7.51 -3.30 -10.08
C LEU A 97 -8.59 -4.22 -10.66
N THR A 98 -8.19 -5.32 -11.33
CA THR A 98 -9.16 -6.33 -11.80
C THR A 98 -9.63 -7.24 -10.67
N SER A 99 -10.83 -7.82 -10.78
CA SER A 99 -11.39 -8.73 -9.76
C SER A 99 -10.44 -9.89 -9.45
N LYS A 100 -9.81 -10.47 -10.48
CA LYS A 100 -8.84 -11.57 -10.33
C LYS A 100 -7.60 -11.16 -9.53
N GLN A 101 -7.13 -9.93 -9.71
CA GLN A 101 -5.98 -9.42 -8.97
C GLN A 101 -6.33 -9.15 -7.50
N ILE A 102 -7.51 -8.59 -7.25
CA ILE A 102 -8.01 -8.35 -5.89
C ILE A 102 -8.23 -9.68 -5.17
N GLU A 103 -8.93 -10.64 -5.78
CA GLU A 103 -9.14 -11.96 -5.18
C GLU A 103 -7.82 -12.63 -4.83
N LYS A 104 -6.85 -12.64 -5.76
CA LYS A 104 -5.52 -13.19 -5.50
C LYS A 104 -4.81 -12.47 -4.35
N ALA A 105 -4.86 -11.13 -4.30
CA ALA A 105 -4.24 -10.35 -3.24
C ALA A 105 -4.89 -10.62 -1.87
N VAL A 106 -6.22 -10.66 -1.82
CA VAL A 106 -7.00 -10.97 -0.60
C VAL A 106 -6.70 -12.40 -0.13
N CYS A 107 -6.63 -13.38 -1.04
CA CYS A 107 -6.20 -14.75 -0.74
C CYS A 107 -4.80 -14.77 -0.12
N THR A 108 -3.82 -14.06 -0.71
CA THR A 108 -2.47 -13.97 -0.16
C THR A 108 -2.47 -13.31 1.22
N MET A 109 -3.26 -12.26 1.45
CA MET A 109 -3.37 -11.59 2.74
C MET A 109 -4.00 -12.48 3.83
N LEU A 110 -4.97 -13.32 3.48
CA LEU A 110 -5.55 -14.33 4.37
C LEU A 110 -4.53 -15.41 4.73
N LEU A 111 -3.77 -15.91 3.75
CA LEU A 111 -2.71 -16.90 3.97
C LEU A 111 -1.59 -16.34 4.86
N ASP A 112 -1.22 -15.09 4.67
CA ASP A 112 -0.23 -14.37 5.48
C ASP A 112 -0.76 -13.98 6.88
N LYS A 113 -2.03 -14.28 7.21
CA LYS A 113 -2.71 -13.90 8.45
C LYS A 113 -2.67 -12.39 8.73
N LYS A 114 -2.72 -11.56 7.68
CA LYS A 114 -2.78 -10.09 7.80
C LYS A 114 -4.13 -9.60 8.30
N PHE A 115 -5.19 -10.34 7.97
CA PHE A 115 -6.51 -10.25 8.56
C PHE A 115 -7.14 -11.64 8.61
N TYR A 116 -8.21 -11.79 9.38
CA TYR A 116 -8.94 -13.04 9.50
C TYR A 116 -10.26 -12.93 8.76
N GLY A 117 -10.55 -13.90 7.91
CA GLY A 117 -11.73 -13.87 7.06
C GLY A 117 -11.87 -15.11 6.20
N VAL A 118 -13.01 -15.21 5.51
CA VAL A 118 -13.30 -16.26 4.53
C VAL A 118 -13.87 -15.58 3.28
N ILE A 119 -13.42 -16.05 2.12
CA ILE A 119 -13.93 -15.60 0.81
C ILE A 119 -15.08 -16.52 0.42
N ASP A 120 -16.26 -15.95 0.17
CA ASP A 120 -17.35 -16.64 -0.50
C ASP A 120 -17.23 -16.43 -2.01
N GLN A 121 -16.76 -17.46 -2.71
CA GLN A 121 -16.60 -17.42 -4.17
C GLN A 121 -17.94 -17.47 -4.94
N HIS A 122 -19.05 -17.92 -4.33
CA HIS A 122 -20.35 -17.97 -5.02
C HIS A 122 -20.97 -16.57 -5.09
N ASN A 123 -20.92 -15.85 -3.98
CA ASN A 123 -21.46 -14.49 -3.87
C ASN A 123 -20.43 -13.40 -4.22
N GLY A 124 -19.15 -13.75 -4.23
CA GLY A 124 -18.06 -12.79 -4.46
C GLY A 124 -17.85 -11.84 -3.29
N THR A 125 -18.16 -12.29 -2.07
CA THR A 125 -18.03 -11.52 -0.83
C THR A 125 -16.85 -11.99 0.01
N VAL A 126 -16.32 -11.12 0.84
CA VAL A 126 -15.30 -11.43 1.85
C VAL A 126 -15.92 -11.16 3.21
N HIS A 127 -16.06 -12.22 4.01
CA HIS A 127 -16.44 -12.10 5.41
C HIS A 127 -15.19 -11.89 6.26
N VAL A 128 -15.21 -10.87 7.11
CA VAL A 128 -14.09 -10.46 7.94
C VAL A 128 -14.44 -10.79 9.39
N TYR A 129 -13.57 -11.54 10.06
CA TYR A 129 -13.72 -11.85 11.47
C TYR A 129 -12.88 -10.90 12.31
N GLN A 130 -13.43 -10.47 13.45
CA GLN A 130 -12.60 -9.89 14.49
C GLN A 130 -11.63 -10.95 15.01
N ILE A 131 -10.41 -10.52 15.34
CA ILE A 131 -9.29 -11.35 15.77
C ILE A 131 -9.80 -12.45 16.71
N PRO A 132 -9.49 -13.74 16.45
CA PRO A 132 -9.88 -14.79 17.38
C PRO A 132 -9.26 -14.46 18.73
N HIS A 133 -10.11 -14.20 19.73
CA HIS A 133 -9.67 -14.04 21.11
C HIS A 133 -8.97 -15.36 21.48
N GLN A 134 -7.64 -15.35 21.59
CA GLN A 134 -6.94 -16.48 22.20
C GLN A 134 -7.41 -16.52 23.65
N ASP A 135 -8.29 -17.46 23.97
CA ASP A 135 -8.48 -17.91 25.34
C ASP A 135 -7.10 -18.32 25.87
N LYS A 136 -6.71 -17.74 27.01
CA LYS A 136 -5.44 -18.00 27.69
C LYS A 136 -5.46 -19.35 28.39
#